data_AF-A0A1T1D1F1-F1
#
_entry.id   AF-A0A1T1D1F1-F1
#
_cell.length_a   1.000
_cell.length_b   1.000
_cell.length_c   1.000
_cell.angle_alpha   90.00
_cell.angle_beta   90.00
_cell.angle_gamma   90.00
#
_symmetry.space_group_name_H-M   'P 1'
#
loop_
_entity.id
_entity.type
_entity.pdbx_description
1 polymer ?
#
loop_
_entity_poly.entity_id
_entity_poly.type
_entity_poly.pdbx_seq_one_letter_code
_entity_poly.pdbx_strand_id
1 'polypeptide(L)'
;MTPSPQPPQEQEQVLDAAAAALGSGGATAPEQDSSAYRHRMERRQQVQQQRVQARQREKGLWLVFTGQGKGKTTAGLGLVLRTLGHGERVAVVQFIKGAWIPGEAKALAVFGEQLRWHALGEGFTWNTQDRERDQEMVNRAWQQACVYL
;
A
#
# COMPACT_ATOMS: atom_id res chain seq x y z
N MET A 1 24.97 -6.90 11.18
CA MET A 1 23.71 -7.61 11.51
C MET A 1 23.60 -8.81 10.60
N THR A 2 23.82 -10.01 11.13
CA THR A 2 23.60 -11.27 10.41
C THR A 2 22.10 -11.41 10.12
N PRO A 3 21.68 -11.73 8.88
CA PRO A 3 20.27 -11.95 8.59
C PRO A 3 19.79 -13.19 9.35
N SER A 4 18.70 -13.03 10.11
CA SER A 4 17.99 -14.17 10.71
C SER A 4 17.63 -15.19 9.62
N PRO A 5 17.74 -16.50 9.91
CA PRO A 5 17.40 -17.54 8.94
C PRO A 5 15.96 -17.36 8.48
N GLN A 6 15.76 -17.35 7.16
CA GLN A 6 14.41 -17.31 6.59
C GLN A 6 13.71 -18.63 6.93
N PRO A 7 12.47 -18.61 7.44
CA PRO A 7 11.69 -19.83 7.47
C PRO A 7 11.56 -20.38 6.03
N PRO A 8 11.48 -21.71 5.85
CA PRO A 8 11.37 -22.30 4.53
C PRO A 8 10.14 -21.72 3.80
N GLN A 9 10.33 -21.23 2.57
CA GLN A 9 9.27 -20.64 1.75
C GLN A 9 8.03 -21.56 1.62
N GLU A 10 8.25 -22.86 1.69
CA GLU A 10 7.24 -23.92 1.68
C GLU A 10 6.27 -23.83 2.89
N GLN A 11 6.78 -23.53 4.09
CA GLN A 11 5.95 -23.42 5.29
C GLN A 11 5.01 -22.21 5.23
N GLU A 12 5.47 -21.09 4.66
CA GLU A 12 4.62 -19.91 4.46
C GLU A 12 3.50 -20.16 3.44
N GLN A 13 3.80 -20.89 2.35
CA GLN A 13 2.82 -21.25 1.32
C GLN A 13 1.71 -22.15 1.88
N VAL A 14 2.06 -23.13 2.72
CA VAL A 14 1.08 -24.01 3.37
C VAL A 14 0.14 -23.22 4.28
N LEU A 15 0.66 -22.28 5.06
CA LEU A 15 -0.15 -21.44 5.95
C LEU A 15 -1.08 -20.49 5.18
N ASP A 16 -0.63 -19.96 4.04
CA ASP A 16 -1.48 -19.13 3.18
C ASP A 16 -2.61 -19.94 2.54
N ALA A 17 -2.33 -21.16 2.06
CA ALA A 17 -3.35 -22.07 1.55
C ALA A 17 -4.37 -22.46 2.62
N ALA A 18 -3.91 -22.75 3.84
CA ALA A 18 -4.78 -23.05 4.98
C ALA A 18 -5.68 -21.85 5.34
N ALA A 19 -5.14 -20.63 5.35
CA ALA A 19 -5.93 -19.43 5.61
C ALA A 19 -6.97 -19.14 4.52
N ALA A 20 -6.63 -19.39 3.25
CA ALA A 20 -7.55 -19.25 2.12
C ALA A 20 -8.70 -20.27 2.20
N ALA A 21 -8.39 -21.53 2.49
CA ALA A 21 -9.39 -22.59 2.66
C ALA A 21 -10.36 -22.31 3.81
N LEU A 22 -9.88 -21.68 4.89
CA LEU A 22 -10.73 -21.32 6.03
C LEU A 22 -11.70 -20.18 5.73
N GLY A 23 -11.50 -19.37 4.68
CA GLY A 23 -12.44 -18.35 4.23
C GLY A 23 -12.78 -17.27 5.26
N SER A 24 -13.62 -16.29 4.89
CA SER A 24 -14.05 -15.23 5.81
C SER A 24 -15.00 -15.76 6.90
N GLY A 25 -14.96 -15.10 8.06
CA GLY A 25 -15.95 -15.29 9.14
C GLY A 25 -17.18 -14.41 8.94
N GLY A 26 -18.06 -14.39 9.95
CA GLY A 26 -19.32 -13.64 9.91
C GLY A 26 -20.37 -14.29 9.00
N ALA A 27 -21.27 -13.47 8.44
CA ALA A 27 -22.42 -13.93 7.65
C ALA A 27 -22.06 -14.66 6.34
N THR A 28 -20.79 -14.64 5.93
CA THR A 28 -20.29 -15.35 4.75
C THR A 28 -19.69 -16.72 5.10
N ALA A 29 -19.72 -17.11 6.37
CA ALA A 29 -19.34 -18.44 6.80
C ALA A 29 -20.31 -19.50 6.24
N PRO A 30 -19.81 -20.65 5.76
CA PRO A 30 -20.65 -21.72 5.24
C PRO A 30 -21.37 -22.49 6.35
N GLU A 31 -20.87 -22.45 7.58
CA GLU A 31 -21.52 -23.11 8.72
C GLU A 31 -22.74 -22.32 9.21
N GLN A 32 -23.87 -22.99 9.36
CA GLN A 32 -25.06 -22.42 10.01
C GLN A 32 -25.07 -22.66 11.53
N ASP A 33 -24.36 -23.71 11.98
CA ASP A 33 -24.27 -24.06 13.39
C ASP A 33 -23.21 -23.23 14.13
N SER A 34 -23.56 -22.79 15.35
CA SER A 34 -22.69 -21.93 16.17
C SER A 34 -21.45 -22.66 16.69
N SER A 35 -21.54 -23.97 16.94
CA SER A 35 -20.39 -24.74 17.43
C SER A 35 -19.38 -25.01 16.32
N ALA A 36 -19.87 -25.37 15.12
CA ALA A 36 -19.05 -25.53 13.93
C ALA A 36 -18.36 -24.21 13.52
N TYR A 37 -19.10 -23.09 13.58
CA TYR A 37 -18.53 -21.75 13.36
C TYR A 37 -17.40 -21.44 14.35
N ARG A 38 -17.62 -21.70 15.65
CA ARG A 38 -16.61 -21.46 16.70
C ARG A 38 -15.32 -22.23 16.41
N HIS A 39 -15.42 -23.53 16.15
CA HIS A 39 -14.24 -24.36 15.84
C HIS A 39 -13.50 -23.86 14.60
N ARG A 40 -14.20 -23.44 13.54
CA ARG A 40 -13.54 -22.87 12.36
C ARG A 40 -12.83 -21.55 12.69
N MET A 41 -13.45 -20.67 13.49
CA MET A 41 -12.84 -19.40 13.88
C MET A 41 -11.62 -19.57 14.78
N GLU A 42 -11.65 -20.53 15.71
CA GLU A 42 -10.48 -20.90 16.52
C GLU A 42 -9.33 -21.39 15.63
N ARG A 43 -9.62 -22.27 14.67
CA ARG A 43 -8.62 -22.72 13.69
C ARG A 43 -8.08 -21.58 12.85
N ARG A 44 -8.92 -20.64 12.41
CA ARG A 44 -8.50 -19.42 11.68
C ARG A 44 -7.60 -18.54 12.53
N GLN A 45 -7.90 -18.38 13.82
CA GLN A 45 -7.07 -17.64 14.75
C GLN A 45 -5.69 -18.31 14.91
N GLN A 46 -5.64 -19.63 15.08
CA GLN A 46 -4.39 -20.39 15.19
C GLN A 46 -3.51 -20.25 13.95
N VAL A 47 -4.08 -20.44 12.74
CA VAL A 47 -3.35 -20.27 11.48
C VAL A 47 -2.85 -18.83 11.33
N GLN A 48 -3.66 -17.83 11.69
CA GLN A 48 -3.25 -16.43 11.63
C GLN A 48 -2.09 -16.13 12.59
N GLN A 49 -2.11 -16.67 13.81
CA GLN A 49 -1.01 -16.54 14.77
C GLN A 49 0.28 -17.17 14.20
N GLN A 50 0.20 -18.37 13.63
CA GLN A 50 1.34 -19.02 12.99
C GLN A 50 1.92 -18.19 11.83
N ARG A 51 1.06 -17.57 11.00
CA ARG A 51 1.50 -16.67 9.91
C ARG A 51 2.25 -15.45 10.41
N VAL A 52 1.78 -14.84 11.51
CA VAL A 52 2.46 -13.69 12.13
C VAL A 52 3.81 -14.12 12.70
N GLN A 53 3.87 -15.28 13.38
CA GLN A 53 5.12 -15.79 13.95
C GLN A 53 6.14 -16.23 12.88
N ALA A 54 5.69 -16.71 11.72
CA ALA A 54 6.58 -17.00 10.61
C ALA A 54 7.16 -15.72 9.97
N ARG A 55 6.44 -14.59 10.03
CA ARG A 55 6.77 -13.35 9.29
C ARG A 55 7.28 -12.23 10.22
N GLN A 56 8.33 -12.51 10.98
CA GLN A 56 8.88 -11.56 11.96
C GLN A 56 9.85 -10.52 11.38
N ARG A 57 10.19 -10.59 10.09
CA ARG A 57 11.17 -9.69 9.50
C ARG A 57 10.55 -8.35 9.12
N GLU A 58 10.94 -7.31 9.85
CA GLU A 58 10.70 -5.93 9.45
C GLU A 58 11.60 -5.56 8.27
N LYS A 59 11.00 -4.98 7.22
CA LYS A 59 11.68 -4.52 6.00
C LYS A 59 10.82 -3.50 5.27
N GLY A 60 11.47 -2.65 4.46
CA GLY A 60 10.77 -1.83 3.48
C GLY A 60 10.07 -2.69 2.42
N LEU A 61 8.90 -2.25 1.97
CA LEU A 61 8.09 -2.94 0.96
C LEU A 61 7.80 -2.00 -0.20
N TRP A 62 7.75 -2.57 -1.39
CA TRP A 62 7.26 -1.90 -2.60
C TRP A 62 5.82 -2.32 -2.84
N LEU A 63 4.92 -1.35 -2.88
CA LEU A 63 3.49 -1.56 -3.09
C LEU A 63 3.10 -0.95 -4.43
N VAL A 64 2.61 -1.78 -5.36
CA VAL A 64 2.22 -1.35 -6.70
C VAL A 64 0.70 -1.46 -6.85
N PHE A 65 0.03 -0.31 -6.90
CA PHE A 65 -1.40 -0.23 -7.23
C PHE A 65 -1.57 0.01 -8.73
N THR A 66 -1.95 -1.03 -9.47
CA THR A 66 -2.10 -0.99 -10.94
C THR A 66 -3.49 -1.50 -11.38
N GLY A 67 -3.75 -1.47 -12.69
CA GLY A 67 -5.02 -1.89 -13.30
C GLY A 67 -5.93 -0.73 -13.71
N GLN A 68 -7.02 -1.04 -14.43
CA GLN A 68 -7.91 -0.03 -15.03
C GLN A 68 -8.97 0.50 -14.07
N GLY A 69 -9.19 -0.17 -12.93
CA GLY A 69 -10.15 0.25 -11.92
C GLY A 69 -9.81 1.61 -11.29
N LYS A 70 -10.86 2.33 -10.85
CA LYS A 70 -10.70 3.50 -9.98
C LYS A 70 -10.19 3.06 -8.60
N GLY A 71 -9.45 3.92 -7.92
CA GLY A 71 -9.02 3.70 -6.53
C GLY A 71 -7.51 3.57 -6.30
N LYS A 72 -6.67 3.48 -7.36
CA LYS A 72 -5.20 3.38 -7.22
C LYS A 72 -4.62 4.54 -6.39
N THR A 73 -4.94 5.77 -6.79
CA THR A 73 -4.49 6.98 -6.09
C THR A 73 -5.05 7.03 -4.68
N THR A 74 -6.33 6.69 -4.50
CA THR A 74 -6.99 6.70 -3.19
C THR A 74 -6.37 5.69 -2.22
N ALA A 75 -6.01 4.49 -2.70
CA ALA A 75 -5.31 3.48 -1.90
C ALA A 75 -3.93 3.97 -1.46
N GLY A 76 -3.16 4.59 -2.37
CA GLY A 76 -1.88 5.21 -2.04
C GLY A 76 -2.02 6.32 -0.99
N LEU A 77 -3.00 7.22 -1.17
CA LEU A 77 -3.26 8.31 -0.21
C LEU A 77 -3.79 7.80 1.14
N GLY A 78 -4.51 6.68 1.16
CA GLY A 78 -4.90 6.01 2.40
C GLY A 78 -3.68 5.52 3.21
N LEU A 79 -2.64 5.03 2.53
CA LEU A 79 -1.37 4.70 3.20
C LEU A 79 -0.65 5.95 3.70
N VAL A 80 -0.60 7.02 2.89
CA VAL A 80 -0.01 8.31 3.32
C VAL A 80 -0.68 8.79 4.60
N LEU A 81 -2.01 8.83 4.64
CA LEU A 81 -2.76 9.26 5.81
C LEU A 81 -2.52 8.34 7.02
N ARG A 82 -2.48 7.02 6.81
CA ARG A 82 -2.19 6.07 7.89
C ARG A 82 -0.82 6.31 8.48
N THR A 83 0.21 6.46 7.64
CA THR A 83 1.59 6.71 8.07
C THR A 83 1.70 8.02 8.83
N LEU A 84 1.14 9.11 8.29
CA LEU A 84 1.10 10.41 8.97
C LEU A 84 0.32 10.35 10.29
N GLY A 85 -0.77 9.57 10.36
CA GLY A 85 -1.56 9.36 11.58
C GLY A 85 -0.79 8.64 12.69
N HIS A 86 0.28 7.92 12.35
CA HIS A 86 1.22 7.34 13.31
C HIS A 86 2.39 8.27 13.67
N GLY A 87 2.39 9.52 13.19
CA GLY A 87 3.45 10.50 13.48
C GLY A 87 4.70 10.35 12.61
N GLU A 88 4.62 9.52 11.57
CA GLU A 88 5.72 9.28 10.64
C GLU A 88 5.75 10.32 9.51
N ARG A 89 6.87 10.40 8.79
CA ARG A 89 7.06 11.34 7.68
C ARG A 89 6.80 10.69 6.33
N VAL A 90 6.21 11.44 5.41
CA VAL A 90 5.86 10.96 4.06
C VAL A 90 6.24 11.97 2.99
N ALA A 91 6.79 11.48 1.87
CA ALA A 91 6.94 12.23 0.64
C ALA A 91 5.97 11.69 -0.43
N VAL A 92 5.25 12.59 -1.09
CA VAL A 92 4.36 12.27 -2.23
C VAL A 92 4.90 12.96 -3.46
N VAL A 93 5.16 12.20 -4.52
CA VAL A 93 5.61 12.72 -5.82
C VAL A 93 4.60 12.35 -6.90
N GLN A 94 4.02 13.35 -7.55
CA GLN A 94 3.07 13.18 -8.65
C GLN A 94 3.74 13.55 -9.98
N PHE A 95 3.81 12.58 -10.87
CA PHE A 95 4.51 12.70 -12.16
C PHE A 95 3.71 13.42 -13.24
N ILE A 96 2.37 13.39 -13.16
CA ILE A 96 1.47 13.95 -14.18
C ILE A 96 0.79 15.22 -13.68
N LYS A 97 0.38 15.24 -12.41
CA LYS A 97 -0.42 16.35 -11.85
C LYS A 97 0.51 17.49 -11.41
N GLY A 98 0.19 18.72 -11.83
CA GLY A 98 0.80 19.94 -11.29
C GLY A 98 0.14 21.25 -11.74
N ALA A 99 -0.79 21.22 -12.70
CA ALA A 99 -1.62 22.39 -13.03
C ALA A 99 -2.63 22.79 -11.93
N TRP A 100 -2.93 21.92 -10.95
CA TRP A 100 -3.90 22.18 -9.89
C TRP A 100 -3.57 21.41 -8.61
N ILE A 101 -3.90 22.01 -7.46
CA ILE A 101 -3.75 21.40 -6.13
C ILE A 101 -4.98 20.51 -5.84
N PRO A 102 -4.83 19.17 -5.82
CA PRO A 102 -5.94 18.27 -5.55
C PRO A 102 -6.48 18.43 -4.12
N GLY A 103 -7.77 18.14 -3.93
CA GLY A 103 -8.43 18.27 -2.63
C GLY A 103 -7.75 17.46 -1.53
N GLU A 104 -7.20 16.29 -1.88
CA GLU A 104 -6.46 15.44 -0.95
C GLU A 104 -5.15 16.11 -0.47
N ALA A 105 -4.46 16.86 -1.33
CA ALA A 105 -3.27 17.62 -0.92
C ALA A 105 -3.65 18.74 0.08
N LYS A 106 -4.77 19.42 -0.16
CA LYS A 106 -5.27 20.45 0.76
C LYS A 106 -5.65 19.87 2.12
N ALA A 107 -6.36 18.74 2.13
CA ALA A 107 -6.76 18.08 3.37
C ALA A 107 -5.55 17.61 4.19
N LEU A 108 -4.51 17.10 3.52
CA LEU A 108 -3.30 16.62 4.18
C LEU A 108 -2.30 17.73 4.54
N ALA A 109 -2.52 18.97 4.13
CA ALA A 109 -1.64 20.09 4.47
C ALA A 109 -1.55 20.35 5.99
N VAL A 110 -2.55 19.91 6.76
CA VAL A 110 -2.58 20.00 8.22
C VAL A 110 -1.41 19.27 8.89
N PHE A 111 -0.77 18.32 8.21
CA PHE A 111 0.39 17.58 8.72
C PHE A 111 1.70 18.37 8.60
N GLY A 112 1.68 19.56 7.99
CA GLY A 112 2.81 20.49 7.95
C GLY A 112 4.10 19.82 7.47
N GLU A 113 5.15 19.92 8.28
CA GLU A 113 6.47 19.39 7.93
C GLU A 113 6.57 17.86 7.85
N GLN A 114 5.58 17.12 8.35
CA GLN A 114 5.58 15.66 8.21
C GLN A 114 5.29 15.21 6.78
N LEU A 115 4.66 16.07 5.97
CA LEU A 115 4.35 15.81 4.58
C LEU A 115 5.20 16.68 3.65
N ARG A 116 5.87 16.05 2.68
CA ARG A 116 6.45 16.74 1.53
C ARG A 116 5.63 16.37 0.29
N TRP A 117 5.00 17.35 -0.33
CA TRP A 117 4.16 17.13 -1.50
C TRP A 117 4.77 17.79 -2.74
N HIS A 118 5.07 16.97 -3.74
CA HIS A 118 5.69 17.38 -5.00
C HIS A 118 4.74 17.07 -6.15
N ALA A 119 4.13 18.10 -6.73
CA ALA A 119 3.27 17.98 -7.91
C ALA A 119 4.05 18.53 -9.12
N LEU A 120 4.73 17.64 -9.85
CA LEU A 120 5.81 18.01 -10.77
C LEU A 120 5.47 17.80 -12.25
N GLY A 121 4.23 17.44 -12.59
CA GLY A 121 3.77 17.36 -13.99
C GLY A 121 2.99 18.61 -14.44
N GLU A 122 2.79 18.80 -15.74
CA GLU A 122 2.01 19.94 -16.27
C GLU A 122 0.53 19.62 -16.48
N GLY A 123 0.08 18.46 -16.03
CA GLY A 123 -1.25 17.93 -16.30
C GLY A 123 -1.19 16.81 -17.33
N PHE A 124 -2.32 16.55 -17.97
CA PHE A 124 -2.44 15.44 -18.89
C PHE A 124 -1.83 15.72 -20.25
N THR A 125 -1.24 14.70 -20.86
CA THR A 125 -0.50 14.78 -22.13
C THR A 125 -1.34 15.23 -23.33
N TRP A 126 -2.66 15.05 -23.28
CA TRP A 126 -3.57 15.57 -24.32
C TRP A 126 -3.76 17.09 -24.28
N ASN A 127 -3.39 17.74 -23.18
CA ASN A 127 -3.40 19.20 -23.06
C ASN A 127 -2.07 19.82 -23.51
N THR A 128 -0.95 19.16 -23.20
CA THR A 128 0.40 19.65 -23.56
C THR A 128 0.74 19.36 -25.02
N GLN A 129 0.35 18.18 -25.53
CA GLN A 129 0.65 17.71 -26.91
C GLN A 129 2.13 17.81 -27.30
N ASP A 130 3.02 17.86 -26.31
CA ASP A 130 4.47 18.02 -26.47
C ASP A 130 5.16 16.86 -25.77
N ARG A 131 5.57 15.90 -26.61
CA ARG A 131 6.20 14.66 -26.15
C ARG A 131 7.56 14.90 -25.49
N GLU A 132 8.33 15.87 -25.95
CA GLU A 132 9.67 16.14 -25.41
C GLU A 132 9.55 16.76 -24.02
N ARG A 133 8.65 17.72 -23.89
CA ARG A 133 8.32 18.37 -22.62
C ARG A 133 7.72 17.39 -21.60
N ASP A 134 6.80 16.52 -22.01
CA ASP A 134 6.23 15.49 -21.13
C ASP A 134 7.33 14.56 -20.57
N GLN A 135 8.29 14.15 -21.41
CA GLN A 135 9.43 13.33 -20.98
C GLN A 135 10.35 14.08 -20.02
N GLU A 136 10.65 15.34 -20.30
CA GLU A 136 11.48 16.17 -19.42
C GLU A 136 10.85 16.30 -18.02
N MET A 137 9.54 16.55 -17.94
CA MET A 137 8.83 16.71 -16.68
C MET A 137 8.79 15.40 -15.88
N VAL A 138 8.57 14.26 -16.53
CA VAL A 138 8.66 12.94 -15.88
C VAL A 138 10.06 12.68 -15.35
N ASN A 139 11.11 13.02 -16.11
CA ASN A 139 12.50 12.86 -15.67
C ASN A 139 12.82 13.74 -14.45
N ARG A 140 12.34 14.98 -14.42
CA ARG A 140 12.48 15.87 -13.25
C ARG A 140 11.75 15.31 -12.03
N ALA A 141 10.52 14.81 -12.22
CA ALA A 141 9.76 14.16 -11.16
C ALA A 141 10.47 12.90 -10.62
N TRP A 142 11.10 12.13 -11.51
CA TRP A 142 11.90 10.97 -11.14
C TRP A 142 13.12 11.34 -10.30
N GLN A 143 13.88 12.36 -10.71
CA GLN A 143 15.01 12.88 -9.94
C GLN A 143 14.58 13.33 -8.54
N GLN A 144 13.42 13.98 -8.42
CA GLN A 144 12.88 14.35 -7.11
C GLN A 144 12.55 13.11 -6.25
N ALA A 145 11.99 12.05 -6.83
CA ALA A 145 11.69 10.81 -6.11
C ALA A 145 12.97 10.13 -5.59
N CYS A 146 14.06 10.14 -6.37
CA CYS A 146 15.34 9.57 -5.97
C CYS A 146 15.97 10.22 -4.73
N VAL A 147 15.58 11.45 -4.36
CA VAL A 147 16.04 12.09 -3.11
C VAL A 147 15.55 11.34 -1.85
N TYR A 148 14.50 10.52 -1.99
CA TYR A 148 13.85 9.80 -0.87
C TYR A 148 14.11 8.29 -0.86
N LEU A 149 14.89 7.77 -1.80
CA LEU A 149 15.20 6.34 -1.96
C LEU A 149 16.65 6.05 -1.55
#